data_AF-A0A7X7GPN2-F1
#
_entry.id   AF-A0A7X7GPN2-F1
#
_cell.length_a   1.000
_cell.length_b   1.000
_cell.length_c   1.000
_cell.angle_alpha   90.00
_cell.angle_beta   90.00
_cell.angle_gamma   90.00
#
_symmetry.space_group_name_H-M   'P 1'
#
loop_
_entity.id
_entity.type
_entity.pdbx_description
1 polymer ?
#
loop_
_entity_poly.entity_id
_entity_poly.type
_entity_poly.pdbx_seq_one_letter_code
_entity_poly.pdbx_strand_id
1 'polypeptide(L)'
;VRGSFGPATALPGMYTREAFTKYVAPALSGLTERLEGAELSAADHDDLLAWIGGHLDAYAERYFEALRSYLLSVRFAPVNLAATKAALTELAAPGSWFTELVGTVARHADLPLEGVQAPGLESALRPFAGLVEVTQSKGLEQYGKLLLALLAEAEGAEAAASDGRAGGKQLAEALGVLTALQQGANLDVGRWLDGEQIVGEWRRPFELPVNALRSQALLELERSWQREIVRPAAALLRRYPFSSAASPDLSTSVEEVAQEFAPKGRLWTTVEDLLASVVVSSRGRTVHQRRRWSMRSGLPEPEGLLDYLNAAERLTTLFWLDDGEQRPLAVALTPLELPSGTIGEPLLALAYLSLAGVGMHSFNQVSDETILEVPWWSREPSTLSVEVLDEHASEVKAYYEAASMPGPWSFLKLLDSGCAPRRGDTVCTELAWPVKKLPGHPLVKFELAGDVSDVFRELARLAERKEVP
;
A
#
# COMPACT_ATOMS: atom_id res chain seq x y z
N VAL A 1 11.78 17.97 25.65
CA VAL A 1 11.50 17.84 24.21
C VAL A 1 11.34 19.24 23.61
N ARG A 2 12.44 19.97 23.43
CA ARG A 2 12.48 21.17 22.57
C ARG A 2 13.29 20.73 21.36
N GLY A 3 12.65 20.53 20.20
CA GLY A 3 13.40 20.18 18.98
C GLY A 3 12.71 19.39 17.86
N SER A 4 11.41 19.07 17.93
CA SER A 4 10.73 18.34 16.82
C SER A 4 9.88 19.22 15.90
N PHE A 5 9.46 20.39 16.37
CA PHE A 5 8.56 21.30 15.66
C PHE A 5 9.06 22.74 15.80
N GLY A 6 9.04 23.52 14.71
CA GLY A 6 9.41 24.94 14.74
C GLY A 6 10.48 25.34 13.72
N PRO A 7 10.87 26.64 13.69
CA PRO A 7 11.93 27.14 12.84
C PRO A 7 13.29 26.57 13.27
N ALA A 8 14.09 26.12 12.30
CA ALA A 8 15.44 25.60 12.53
C ALA A 8 16.52 26.69 12.53
N THR A 9 16.17 27.92 12.16
CA THR A 9 17.07 29.07 12.12
C THR A 9 16.51 30.21 12.98
N ALA A 10 17.36 31.18 13.33
CA ALA A 10 16.96 32.38 14.03
C ALA A 10 17.06 33.59 13.09
N LEU A 11 16.15 34.55 13.23
CA LEU A 11 16.21 35.79 12.49
C LEU A 11 17.38 36.64 12.99
N PRO A 12 18.32 37.07 12.12
CA PRO A 12 19.40 37.96 12.55
C PRO A 12 18.84 39.29 13.02
N GLY A 13 19.26 39.75 14.20
CA GLY A 13 18.72 40.97 14.84
C GLY A 13 18.94 42.28 14.06
N MET A 14 19.75 42.25 13.00
CA MET A 14 19.97 43.39 12.10
C MET A 14 18.83 43.57 11.09
N TYR A 15 18.08 42.50 10.81
CA TYR A 15 16.99 42.45 9.84
C TYR A 15 15.64 42.36 10.56
N THR A 16 15.44 43.26 11.53
CA THR A 16 14.19 43.36 12.28
C THR A 16 13.61 44.75 12.16
N ARG A 17 12.29 44.86 12.39
CA ARG A 17 11.57 46.14 12.43
C ARG A 17 12.19 47.11 13.44
N GLU A 18 12.61 46.61 14.59
CA GLU A 18 13.21 47.41 15.65
C GLU A 18 14.57 47.97 15.20
N ALA A 19 15.41 47.15 14.56
CA ALA A 19 16.69 47.59 14.03
C ALA A 19 16.50 48.61 12.89
N PHE A 20 15.55 48.37 11.99
CA PHE A 20 15.20 49.30 10.92
C PHE A 20 14.76 50.65 11.48
N THR A 21 13.79 50.65 12.40
CA THR A 21 13.23 51.87 12.99
C THR A 21 14.27 52.66 13.76
N LYS A 22 15.19 51.97 14.44
CA LYS A 22 16.22 52.61 15.27
C LYS A 22 17.42 53.13 14.48
N TYR A 23 17.87 52.41 13.46
CA TYR A 23 19.15 52.68 12.81
C TYR A 23 19.04 53.08 11.33
N VAL A 24 18.03 52.58 10.61
CA VAL A 24 17.93 52.78 9.15
C VAL A 24 16.97 53.91 8.81
N ALA A 25 15.74 53.88 9.33
CA ALA A 25 14.72 54.89 9.04
C ALA A 25 15.20 56.33 9.34
N PRO A 26 15.81 56.64 10.51
CA PRO A 26 16.30 57.99 10.79
C PRO A 26 17.42 58.45 9.87
N ALA A 27 18.24 57.52 9.36
CA ALA A 27 19.28 57.84 8.40
C ALA A 27 18.71 58.27 7.05
N LEU A 28 17.53 57.78 6.68
CA LEU A 28 16.87 58.00 5.39
C LEU A 28 15.80 59.10 5.42
N SER A 29 15.17 59.36 6.57
CA SER A 29 14.16 60.41 6.71
C SER A 29 14.76 61.80 6.42
N GLY A 30 14.19 62.54 5.47
CA GLY A 30 14.73 63.84 5.07
C GLY A 30 16.13 63.77 4.43
N LEU A 31 16.49 62.63 3.83
CA LEU A 31 17.76 62.49 3.10
C LEU A 31 17.84 63.49 1.94
N THR A 32 16.76 63.63 1.17
CA THR A 32 16.69 64.55 0.03
C THR A 32 16.93 66.00 0.47
N GLU A 33 16.25 66.47 1.52
CA GLU A 33 16.44 67.82 2.07
C GLU A 33 17.86 68.05 2.59
N ARG A 34 18.47 67.04 3.22
CA ARG A 34 19.86 67.10 3.70
C ARG A 34 20.88 67.16 2.56
N LEU A 35 20.61 66.45 1.46
CA LEU A 35 21.47 66.46 0.28
C LEU A 35 21.36 67.77 -0.49
N GLU A 36 20.14 68.32 -0.63
CA GLU A 36 19.91 69.63 -1.24
C GLU A 36 20.60 70.77 -0.46
N GLY A 37 20.68 70.67 0.87
CA GLY A 37 21.36 71.63 1.72
C GLY A 37 22.89 71.51 1.81
N ALA A 38 23.50 70.49 1.18
CA ALA A 38 24.92 70.16 1.35
C ALA A 38 25.88 70.90 0.40
N GLU A 39 25.39 71.82 -0.44
CA GLU A 39 26.18 72.56 -1.45
C GLU A 39 27.08 71.66 -2.34
N LEU A 40 26.61 70.45 -2.65
CA LEU A 40 27.33 69.49 -3.49
C LEU A 40 27.29 69.89 -4.97
N SER A 41 28.32 69.49 -5.73
CA SER A 41 28.23 69.54 -7.20
C SER A 41 27.16 68.56 -7.69
N ALA A 42 26.55 68.84 -8.85
CA ALA A 42 25.53 67.94 -9.41
C ALA A 42 26.04 66.51 -9.60
N ALA A 43 27.30 66.35 -10.01
CA ALA A 43 27.93 65.03 -10.18
C ALA A 43 28.12 64.29 -8.85
N ASP A 44 28.66 64.97 -7.83
CA ASP A 44 28.87 64.35 -6.50
C ASP A 44 27.55 64.01 -5.80
N HIS A 45 26.52 64.83 -6.02
CA HIS A 45 25.17 64.58 -5.53
C HIS A 45 24.59 63.28 -6.12
N ASP A 46 24.68 63.12 -7.44
CA ASP A 46 24.17 61.94 -8.14
C ASP A 46 24.96 60.67 -7.78
N ASP A 47 26.30 60.78 -7.66
CA ASP A 47 27.16 59.67 -7.23
C ASP A 47 26.83 59.21 -5.80
N LEU A 48 26.58 60.14 -4.88
CA LEU A 48 26.20 59.83 -3.51
C LEU A 48 24.82 59.19 -3.42
N LEU A 49 23.84 59.68 -4.19
CA LEU A 49 22.51 59.06 -4.27
C LEU A 49 22.59 57.63 -4.83
N ALA A 50 23.36 57.41 -5.88
CA ALA A 50 23.58 56.09 -6.45
C ALA A 50 24.26 55.15 -5.44
N TRP A 51 25.25 55.64 -4.70
CA TRP A 51 25.93 54.87 -3.66
C TRP A 51 25.01 54.47 -2.51
N ILE A 52 24.18 55.40 -2.01
CA ILE A 52 23.19 55.13 -0.96
C ILE A 52 22.14 54.13 -1.48
N GLY A 53 21.62 54.34 -2.68
CA GLY A 53 20.66 53.44 -3.33
C GLY A 53 21.19 52.00 -3.40
N GLY A 54 22.42 51.81 -3.88
CA GLY A 54 23.03 50.48 -3.95
C GLY A 54 23.18 49.79 -2.59
N HIS A 55 23.49 50.53 -1.52
CA HIS A 55 23.55 49.97 -0.17
C HIS A 55 22.16 49.62 0.38
N LEU A 56 21.15 50.42 0.06
CA LEU A 56 19.76 50.15 0.46
C LEU A 56 19.19 48.94 -0.26
N ASP A 57 19.47 48.78 -1.54
CA ASP A 57 19.04 47.61 -2.30
C ASP A 57 19.70 46.34 -1.75
N ALA A 58 21.01 46.38 -1.48
CA ALA A 58 21.71 45.26 -0.84
C ALA A 58 21.18 44.95 0.57
N TYR A 59 20.79 45.98 1.33
CA TYR A 59 20.15 45.78 2.63
C TYR A 59 18.76 45.14 2.46
N ALA A 60 17.96 45.60 1.51
CA ALA A 60 16.63 45.07 1.22
C ALA A 60 16.67 43.59 0.80
N GLU A 61 17.60 43.21 -0.08
CA GLU A 61 17.79 41.81 -0.49
C GLU A 61 18.15 40.91 0.71
N ARG A 62 19.08 41.36 1.56
CA ARG A 62 19.47 40.61 2.76
C ARG A 62 18.36 40.53 3.78
N TYR A 63 17.58 41.59 3.92
CA TYR A 63 16.41 41.63 4.80
C TYR A 63 15.35 40.62 4.33
N PHE A 64 15.05 40.61 3.03
CA PHE A 64 14.17 39.63 2.41
C PHE A 64 14.66 38.20 2.65
N GLU A 65 15.92 37.91 2.34
CA GLU A 65 16.46 36.55 2.49
C GLU A 65 16.49 36.09 3.96
N ALA A 66 16.73 37.01 4.90
CA ALA A 66 16.67 36.71 6.33
C ALA A 66 15.27 36.26 6.77
N LEU A 67 14.22 36.99 6.35
CA LEU A 67 12.83 36.60 6.64
C LEU A 67 12.44 35.30 5.93
N ARG A 68 12.82 35.17 4.66
CA ARG A 68 12.58 33.99 3.84
C ARG A 68 13.20 32.73 4.45
N SER A 69 14.49 32.79 4.80
CA SER A 69 15.20 31.68 5.44
C SER A 69 14.57 31.31 6.77
N TYR A 70 14.19 32.30 7.59
CA TYR A 70 13.55 32.04 8.87
C TYR A 70 12.23 31.27 8.70
N LEU A 71 11.33 31.76 7.83
CA LEU A 71 10.04 31.15 7.54
C LEU A 71 10.16 29.75 6.92
N LEU A 72 11.07 29.57 5.97
CA LEU A 72 11.24 28.29 5.26
C LEU A 72 12.06 27.26 6.04
N SER A 73 12.68 27.65 7.16
CA SER A 73 13.41 26.74 8.03
C SER A 73 12.52 25.84 8.91
N VAL A 74 11.20 25.96 8.78
CA VAL A 74 10.22 25.18 9.55
C VAL A 74 10.44 23.68 9.36
N ARG A 75 10.47 22.99 10.51
CA ARG A 75 10.46 21.52 10.57
C ARG A 75 9.18 21.06 11.25
N PHE A 76 8.56 20.05 10.69
CA PHE A 76 7.46 19.31 11.31
C PHE A 76 7.63 17.84 10.95
N ALA A 77 8.25 17.10 11.87
CA ALA A 77 8.61 15.70 11.65
C ALA A 77 8.07 14.84 12.81
N PRO A 78 6.75 14.66 12.90
CA PRO A 78 6.15 13.76 13.89
C PRO A 78 6.54 12.31 13.61
N VAL A 79 6.66 11.51 14.67
CA VAL A 79 7.20 10.13 14.59
C VAL A 79 6.19 9.08 14.15
N ASN A 80 4.89 9.35 14.31
CA ASN A 80 3.80 8.45 13.93
C ASN A 80 2.49 9.23 13.75
N LEU A 81 1.42 8.54 13.32
CA LEU A 81 0.12 9.16 13.06
C LEU A 81 -0.47 9.86 14.29
N ALA A 82 -0.48 9.20 15.45
CA ALA A 82 -1.01 9.77 16.69
C ALA A 82 -0.25 11.04 17.12
N ALA A 83 1.08 11.03 17.06
CA ALA A 83 1.92 12.19 17.32
C ALA A 83 1.68 13.32 16.31
N THR A 84 1.34 12.97 15.07
CA THR A 84 0.97 13.94 14.03
C THR A 84 -0.34 14.63 14.39
N LYS A 85 -1.39 13.87 14.71
CA LYS A 85 -2.68 14.43 15.15
C LYS A 85 -2.53 15.34 16.36
N ALA A 86 -1.77 14.92 17.37
CA ALA A 86 -1.49 15.74 18.55
C ALA A 86 -0.75 17.04 18.19
N ALA A 87 0.26 16.97 17.31
CA ALA A 87 1.00 18.14 16.86
C ALA A 87 0.14 19.09 16.01
N LEU A 88 -0.82 18.59 15.22
CA LEU A 88 -1.80 19.43 14.52
C LEU A 88 -2.72 20.16 15.52
N THR A 89 -3.18 19.47 16.57
CA THR A 89 -4.00 20.10 17.63
C THR A 89 -3.23 21.20 18.36
N GLU A 90 -1.95 20.97 18.68
CA GLU A 90 -1.08 22.00 19.26
C GLU A 90 -0.88 23.17 18.29
N LEU A 91 -0.68 22.90 17.00
CA LEU A 91 -0.50 23.92 15.98
C LEU A 91 -1.76 24.80 15.81
N ALA A 92 -2.95 24.19 15.91
CA ALA A 92 -4.23 24.87 15.81
C ALA A 92 -4.61 25.67 17.08
N ALA A 93 -3.89 25.50 18.19
CA ALA A 93 -4.17 26.21 19.42
C ALA A 93 -3.83 27.72 19.30
N PRO A 94 -4.57 28.60 19.99
CA PRO A 94 -4.20 30.02 20.06
C PRO A 94 -2.81 30.20 20.68
N GLY A 95 -1.95 31.02 20.06
CA GLY A 95 -0.59 31.24 20.53
C GLY A 95 0.35 30.05 20.33
N SER A 96 0.02 29.12 19.41
CA SER A 96 0.94 28.06 19.02
C SER A 96 2.24 28.61 18.45
N TRP A 97 3.29 27.79 18.48
CA TRP A 97 4.60 28.15 17.89
C TRP A 97 4.48 28.60 16.42
N PHE A 98 3.48 28.10 15.68
CA PHE A 98 3.25 28.46 14.29
C PHE A 98 2.64 29.86 14.18
N THR A 99 1.68 30.21 15.04
CA THR A 99 1.15 31.58 15.10
C THR A 99 2.22 32.58 15.52
N GLU A 100 3.10 32.22 16.44
CA GLU A 100 4.25 33.04 16.84
C GLU A 100 5.24 33.23 15.68
N LEU A 101 5.52 32.16 14.92
CA LEU A 101 6.39 32.21 13.75
C LEU A 101 5.86 33.16 12.68
N VAL A 102 4.61 32.96 12.24
CA VAL A 102 4.01 33.79 11.19
C VAL A 102 3.87 35.22 11.69
N GLY A 103 3.45 35.42 12.95
CA GLY A 103 3.38 36.74 13.58
C GLY A 103 4.73 37.45 13.66
N THR A 104 5.82 36.71 13.90
CA THR A 104 7.19 37.26 13.89
C THR A 104 7.60 37.72 12.48
N VAL A 105 7.37 36.89 11.45
CA VAL A 105 7.68 37.25 10.06
C VAL A 105 6.84 38.45 9.62
N ALA A 106 5.53 38.43 9.87
CA ALA A 106 4.62 39.51 9.55
C ALA A 106 5.01 40.84 10.21
N ARG A 107 5.32 40.82 11.51
CA ARG A 107 5.77 42.02 12.23
C ARG A 107 7.02 42.63 11.61
N HIS A 108 7.96 41.80 11.16
CA HIS A 108 9.20 42.28 10.57
C HIS A 108 9.07 42.59 9.08
N ALA A 109 8.05 42.08 8.39
CA ALA A 109 7.72 42.48 7.02
C ALA A 109 6.90 43.78 6.96
N ASP A 110 6.13 44.09 8.01
CA ASP A 110 5.35 45.33 8.15
C ASP A 110 6.24 46.49 8.67
N LEU A 111 7.07 47.05 7.81
CA LEU A 111 7.95 48.17 8.17
C LEU A 111 7.22 49.52 8.08
N PRO A 112 7.46 50.46 9.02
CA PRO A 112 6.95 51.81 8.91
C PRO A 112 7.77 52.60 7.89
N LEU A 113 7.32 52.61 6.63
CA LEU A 113 8.01 53.27 5.51
C LEU A 113 7.55 54.72 5.26
N GLU A 114 6.63 55.24 6.07
CA GLU A 114 6.12 56.61 5.95
C GLU A 114 7.26 57.64 6.01
N GLY A 115 7.42 58.45 4.95
CA GLY A 115 8.48 59.46 4.87
C GLY A 115 9.90 58.91 4.62
N VAL A 116 10.04 57.62 4.30
CA VAL A 116 11.32 56.99 3.94
C VAL A 116 11.32 56.64 2.46
N GLN A 117 12.29 57.19 1.71
CA GLN A 117 12.46 56.86 0.28
C GLN A 117 13.28 55.56 0.13
N ALA A 118 12.62 54.40 0.22
CA ALA A 118 13.25 53.08 0.09
C ALA A 118 12.42 52.12 -0.79
N PRO A 119 12.27 52.40 -2.11
CA PRO A 119 11.43 51.60 -3.01
C PRO A 119 11.91 50.14 -3.15
N GLY A 120 13.22 49.90 -3.07
CA GLY A 120 13.79 48.54 -3.09
C GLY A 120 13.32 47.70 -1.89
N LEU A 121 13.20 48.30 -0.71
CA LEU A 121 12.74 47.63 0.50
C LEU A 121 11.23 47.34 0.45
N GLU A 122 10.43 48.28 -0.04
CA GLU A 122 8.99 48.07 -0.26
C GLU A 122 8.75 46.91 -1.25
N SER A 123 9.49 46.91 -2.37
CA SER A 123 9.40 45.85 -3.38
C SER A 123 9.86 44.51 -2.83
N ALA A 124 10.94 44.47 -2.03
CA ALA A 124 11.47 43.26 -1.43
C ALA A 124 10.49 42.65 -0.40
N LEU A 125 9.69 43.46 0.29
CA LEU A 125 8.76 42.99 1.33
C LEU A 125 7.36 42.66 0.81
N ARG A 126 6.97 43.19 -0.36
CA ARG A 126 5.68 42.90 -1.01
C ARG A 126 5.30 41.41 -1.07
N PRO A 127 6.21 40.45 -1.32
CA PRO A 127 5.88 39.02 -1.31
C PRO A 127 5.32 38.50 0.02
N PHE A 128 5.59 39.17 1.15
CA PHE A 128 5.08 38.81 2.48
C PHE A 128 3.73 39.43 2.82
N ALA A 129 3.13 40.24 1.94
CA ALA A 129 1.89 40.98 2.22
C ALA A 129 0.74 40.08 2.68
N GLY A 130 0.56 38.90 2.04
CA GLY A 130 -0.46 37.92 2.48
C GLY A 130 -0.22 37.39 3.90
N LEU A 131 1.05 37.25 4.33
CA LEU A 131 1.38 36.86 5.70
C LEU A 131 1.14 37.99 6.71
N VAL A 132 1.30 39.25 6.28
CA VAL A 132 0.95 40.40 7.12
C VAL A 132 -0.57 40.41 7.31
N GLU A 133 -1.33 40.34 6.22
CA GLU A 133 -2.79 40.36 6.26
C GLU A 133 -3.39 39.21 7.10
N VAL A 134 -2.90 37.99 6.92
CA VAL A 134 -3.40 36.81 7.66
C VAL A 134 -3.20 36.90 9.18
N THR A 135 -2.22 37.69 9.63
CA THR A 135 -1.95 37.94 11.06
C THR A 135 -2.73 39.11 11.64
N GLN A 136 -3.12 40.08 10.82
CA GLN A 136 -3.96 41.21 11.22
C GLN A 136 -5.45 40.83 11.19
N SER A 137 -5.82 39.88 10.34
CA SER A 137 -7.15 39.31 10.25
C SER A 137 -7.32 38.09 11.19
N LYS A 138 -8.46 37.38 11.04
CA LYS A 138 -8.68 36.09 11.71
C LYS A 138 -8.17 34.89 10.88
N GLY A 139 -7.33 35.12 9.86
CA GLY A 139 -6.90 34.09 8.93
C GLY A 139 -6.17 32.93 9.62
N LEU A 140 -5.28 33.20 10.57
CA LEU A 140 -4.61 32.13 11.34
C LEU A 140 -5.57 31.32 12.23
N GLU A 141 -6.60 31.96 12.79
CA GLU A 141 -7.65 31.23 13.52
C GLU A 141 -8.47 30.33 12.59
N GLN A 142 -8.73 30.79 11.36
CA GLN A 142 -9.42 30.00 10.34
C GLN A 142 -8.57 28.80 9.91
N TYR A 143 -7.27 28.97 9.71
CA TYR A 143 -6.35 27.87 9.44
C TYR A 143 -6.36 26.82 10.56
N GLY A 144 -6.28 27.25 11.83
CA GLY A 144 -6.40 26.35 12.97
C GLY A 144 -7.73 25.57 12.98
N LYS A 145 -8.86 26.25 12.67
CA LYS A 145 -10.17 25.59 12.52
C LYS A 145 -10.21 24.59 11.38
N LEU A 146 -9.56 24.87 10.24
CA LEU A 146 -9.46 23.93 9.12
C LEU A 146 -8.72 22.66 9.54
N LEU A 147 -7.61 22.78 10.27
CA LEU A 147 -6.87 21.62 10.78
C LEU A 147 -7.70 20.80 11.76
N LEU A 148 -8.41 21.44 12.69
CA LEU A 148 -9.28 20.74 13.65
C LEU A 148 -10.49 20.08 12.96
N ALA A 149 -11.07 20.74 11.96
CA ALA A 149 -12.17 20.17 11.18
C ALA A 149 -11.71 18.95 10.37
N LEU A 150 -10.49 18.99 9.82
CA LEU A 150 -9.88 17.84 9.15
C LEU A 150 -9.67 16.66 10.11
N LEU A 151 -9.19 16.91 11.33
CA LEU A 151 -9.05 15.87 12.34
C LEU A 151 -10.40 15.30 12.76
N ALA A 152 -11.43 16.14 12.94
CA ALA A 152 -12.77 15.69 13.27
C ALA A 152 -13.43 14.87 12.15
N GLU A 153 -13.23 15.25 10.88
CA GLU A 153 -13.71 14.47 9.74
C GLU A 153 -12.99 13.12 9.64
N ALA A 154 -11.69 13.09 9.92
CA ALA A 154 -10.92 11.86 9.99
C ALA A 154 -11.40 10.93 11.11
N GLU A 155 -11.70 11.46 12.30
CA GLU A 155 -12.28 10.70 13.42
C GLU A 155 -13.70 10.21 13.12
N GLY A 156 -14.52 11.01 12.43
CA GLY A 156 -15.85 10.60 11.98
C GLY A 156 -15.80 9.48 10.93
N ALA A 157 -14.86 9.57 9.98
CA ALA A 157 -14.61 8.52 9.00
C ALA A 157 -14.03 7.25 9.62
N GLU A 158 -13.14 7.38 10.61
CA GLU A 158 -12.65 6.27 11.44
C GLU A 158 -13.80 5.60 12.18
N ALA A 159 -14.66 6.38 12.86
CA ALA A 159 -15.81 5.86 13.59
C ALA A 159 -16.75 5.09 12.66
N ALA A 160 -17.08 5.63 11.49
CA ALA A 160 -17.89 4.96 10.48
C ALA A 160 -17.24 3.68 9.93
N ALA A 161 -15.91 3.63 9.84
CA ALA A 161 -15.17 2.42 9.48
C ALA A 161 -15.12 1.38 10.62
N SER A 162 -15.22 1.83 11.87
CA SER A 162 -15.11 0.98 13.07
C SER A 162 -16.44 0.52 13.68
N ASP A 163 -17.58 1.02 13.18
CA ASP A 163 -18.88 0.87 13.84
C ASP A 163 -19.29 -0.61 14.01
N GLY A 164 -19.10 -1.10 15.23
CA GLY A 164 -19.54 -2.41 15.73
C GLY A 164 -18.56 -3.58 15.61
N ARG A 165 -17.30 -3.40 15.17
CA ARG A 165 -16.44 -4.54 14.77
C ARG A 165 -15.02 -4.46 15.35
N ALA A 166 -14.61 -5.54 16.02
CA ALA A 166 -13.40 -5.57 16.83
C ALA A 166 -12.15 -5.92 16.00
N GLY A 167 -11.28 -4.95 15.75
CA GLY A 167 -9.97 -5.15 15.12
C GLY A 167 -9.48 -3.91 14.39
N GLY A 168 -8.18 -3.79 14.12
CA GLY A 168 -7.65 -2.82 13.16
C GLY A 168 -7.86 -1.34 13.44
N LYS A 169 -7.85 -0.88 14.70
CA LYS A 169 -7.99 0.56 15.04
C LYS A 169 -6.98 1.43 14.29
N GLN A 170 -5.71 1.03 14.22
CA GLN A 170 -4.67 1.78 13.54
C GLN A 170 -4.90 1.85 12.02
N LEU A 171 -5.43 0.78 11.43
CA LEU A 171 -5.83 0.74 10.04
C LEU A 171 -7.02 1.68 9.81
N ALA A 172 -8.08 1.56 10.61
CA ALA A 172 -9.25 2.44 10.53
C ALA A 172 -8.87 3.92 10.70
N GLU A 173 -7.94 4.22 11.63
CA GLU A 173 -7.42 5.55 11.87
C GLU A 173 -6.70 6.12 10.64
N ALA A 174 -5.81 5.34 10.03
CA ALA A 174 -5.10 5.71 8.81
C ALA A 174 -6.07 5.97 7.64
N LEU A 175 -7.06 5.09 7.48
CA LEU A 175 -8.05 5.18 6.42
C LEU A 175 -9.00 6.37 6.61
N GLY A 176 -9.39 6.68 7.85
CA GLY A 176 -10.21 7.84 8.18
C GLY A 176 -9.52 9.14 7.76
N VAL A 177 -8.22 9.27 8.05
CA VAL A 177 -7.40 10.41 7.63
C VAL A 177 -7.33 10.53 6.11
N LEU A 178 -7.04 9.44 5.40
CA LEU A 178 -6.94 9.47 3.94
C LEU A 178 -8.28 9.81 3.27
N THR A 179 -9.38 9.35 3.85
CA THR A 179 -10.74 9.66 3.37
C THR A 179 -11.06 11.14 3.55
N ALA A 180 -10.80 11.71 4.74
CA ALA A 180 -11.03 13.12 5.01
C ALA A 180 -10.20 14.04 4.09
N LEU A 181 -8.94 13.67 3.82
CA LEU A 181 -8.05 14.40 2.91
C LEU A 181 -8.52 14.41 1.45
N GLN A 182 -9.41 13.49 1.06
CA GLN A 182 -9.94 13.40 -0.31
C GLN A 182 -11.31 14.04 -0.47
N GLN A 183 -12.19 13.81 0.50
CA GLN A 183 -13.58 14.24 0.44
C GLN A 183 -13.74 15.71 0.89
N GLY A 184 -12.80 16.22 1.69
CA GLY A 184 -12.80 17.57 2.23
C GLY A 184 -12.49 18.66 1.20
N ALA A 185 -13.32 18.84 0.17
CA ALA A 185 -13.20 19.97 -0.78
C ALA A 185 -13.30 21.36 -0.08
N ASN A 186 -13.86 21.40 1.13
CA ASN A 186 -13.93 22.58 2.01
C ASN A 186 -12.80 22.64 3.05
N LEU A 187 -11.98 21.59 3.15
CA LEU A 187 -10.82 21.48 4.04
C LEU A 187 -9.50 21.65 3.26
N ASP A 188 -9.59 22.13 2.02
CA ASP A 188 -8.47 22.34 1.14
C ASP A 188 -7.66 23.56 1.60
N VAL A 189 -6.57 23.30 2.31
CA VAL A 189 -5.58 24.31 2.71
C VAL A 189 -5.07 25.09 1.50
N GLY A 190 -4.98 24.47 0.32
CA GLY A 190 -4.58 25.15 -0.92
C GLY A 190 -5.55 26.25 -1.32
N ARG A 191 -6.86 25.98 -1.31
CA ARG A 191 -7.89 27.00 -1.60
C ARG A 191 -7.92 28.12 -0.56
N TRP A 192 -7.72 27.78 0.71
CA TRP A 192 -7.61 28.79 1.75
C TRP A 192 -6.38 29.69 1.54
N LEU A 193 -5.22 29.10 1.22
CA LEU A 193 -4.00 29.84 0.89
C LEU A 193 -4.19 30.78 -0.32
N ASP A 194 -4.93 30.34 -1.34
CA ASP A 194 -5.28 31.19 -2.49
C ASP A 194 -6.13 32.40 -2.06
N GLY A 195 -7.10 32.19 -1.16
CA GLY A 195 -7.95 33.24 -0.61
C GLY A 195 -7.20 34.28 0.21
N GLU A 196 -6.21 33.85 1.00
CA GLU A 196 -5.32 34.72 1.79
C GLU A 196 -4.13 35.28 0.97
N GLN A 197 -4.09 35.02 -0.35
CA GLN A 197 -3.03 35.45 -1.25
C GLN A 197 -1.62 34.96 -0.85
N ILE A 198 -1.54 33.80 -0.18
CA ILE A 198 -0.27 33.16 0.16
C ILE A 198 0.14 32.26 -1.01
N VAL A 199 1.11 32.73 -1.79
CA VAL A 199 1.52 32.12 -3.07
C VAL A 199 2.95 31.60 -3.05
N GLY A 200 3.27 30.72 -4.00
CA GLY A 200 4.63 30.23 -4.22
C GLY A 200 5.21 29.49 -3.00
N GLU A 201 6.45 29.80 -2.65
CA GLU A 201 7.17 29.11 -1.57
C GLU A 201 6.60 29.40 -0.17
N TRP A 202 5.84 30.49 0.00
CA TRP A 202 5.22 30.88 1.28
C TRP A 202 4.11 29.94 1.74
N ARG A 203 3.59 29.12 0.83
CA ARG A 203 2.60 28.07 1.14
C ARG A 203 3.20 26.93 1.94
N ARG A 204 4.49 26.66 1.73
CA ARG A 204 5.15 25.44 2.22
C ARG A 204 4.96 25.23 3.73
N PRO A 205 5.15 26.22 4.63
CA PRO A 205 4.94 26.03 6.06
C PRO A 205 3.51 25.63 6.45
N PHE A 206 2.49 26.05 5.68
CA PHE A 206 1.08 25.74 5.93
C PHE A 206 0.67 24.37 5.37
N GLU A 207 1.26 23.95 4.25
CA GLU A 207 0.97 22.65 3.63
C GLU A 207 1.71 21.50 4.35
N LEU A 208 2.85 21.80 4.98
CA LEU A 208 3.74 20.81 5.56
C LEU A 208 3.07 19.95 6.65
N PRO A 209 2.26 20.48 7.60
CA PRO A 209 1.52 19.66 8.57
C PRO A 209 0.53 18.68 7.92
N VAL A 210 -0.22 19.13 6.89
CA VAL A 210 -1.19 18.29 6.19
C VAL A 210 -0.50 17.20 5.38
N ASN A 211 0.61 17.53 4.73
CA ASN A 211 1.44 16.56 4.00
C ASN A 211 2.07 15.52 4.94
N ALA A 212 2.50 15.94 6.15
CA ALA A 212 2.98 15.03 7.17
C ALA A 212 1.87 14.08 7.66
N LEU A 213 0.66 14.59 7.89
CA LEU A 213 -0.51 13.79 8.25
C LEU A 213 -0.82 12.73 7.18
N ARG A 214 -0.86 13.13 5.90
CA ARG A 214 -1.04 12.21 4.76
C ARG A 214 0.04 11.12 4.74
N SER A 215 1.31 11.52 4.85
CA SER A 215 2.44 10.58 4.78
C SER A 215 2.42 9.57 5.92
N GLN A 216 2.10 10.01 7.14
CA GLN A 216 2.01 9.13 8.30
C GLN A 216 0.82 8.18 8.22
N ALA A 217 -0.31 8.63 7.67
CA ALA A 217 -1.46 7.75 7.40
C ALA A 217 -1.12 6.66 6.37
N LEU A 218 -0.39 6.99 5.29
CA LEU A 218 0.05 6.00 4.31
C LEU A 218 1.00 4.96 4.90
N LEU A 219 1.96 5.41 5.72
CA LEU A 219 2.88 4.51 6.42
C LEU A 219 2.16 3.60 7.42
N GLU A 220 1.18 4.12 8.15
CA GLU A 220 0.39 3.33 9.10
C GLU A 220 -0.50 2.32 8.37
N LEU A 221 -1.10 2.72 7.25
CA LEU A 221 -1.84 1.83 6.36
C LEU A 221 -0.97 0.67 5.90
N GLU A 222 0.21 0.96 5.33
CA GLU A 222 1.16 -0.05 4.84
C GLU A 222 1.56 -1.05 5.94
N ARG A 223 1.80 -0.57 7.16
CA ARG A 223 2.18 -1.43 8.31
C ARG A 223 1.00 -2.24 8.85
N SER A 224 -0.19 -1.66 8.86
CA SER A 224 -1.34 -2.25 9.53
C SER A 224 -2.00 -3.33 8.68
N TRP A 225 -2.17 -3.12 7.36
CA TRP A 225 -2.82 -4.13 6.53
C TRP A 225 -2.06 -5.47 6.53
N GLN A 226 -0.72 -5.43 6.48
CA GLN A 226 0.09 -6.65 6.57
C GLN A 226 -0.10 -7.37 7.90
N ARG A 227 -0.17 -6.62 9.00
CA ARG A 227 -0.32 -7.18 10.35
C ARG A 227 -1.70 -7.79 10.58
N GLU A 228 -2.75 -7.15 10.09
CA GLU A 228 -4.12 -7.56 10.33
C GLU A 228 -4.62 -8.60 9.30
N ILE A 229 -4.08 -8.60 8.08
CA ILE A 229 -4.57 -9.44 6.97
C ILE A 229 -3.61 -10.58 6.64
N VAL A 230 -2.32 -10.29 6.49
CA VAL A 230 -1.34 -11.28 5.98
C VAL A 230 -0.75 -12.13 7.10
N ARG A 231 -0.20 -11.49 8.16
CA ARG A 231 0.46 -12.19 9.27
C ARG A 231 -0.40 -13.27 9.91
N PRO A 232 -1.72 -13.07 10.13
CA PRO A 232 -2.52 -14.09 10.78
C PRO A 232 -2.72 -15.34 9.90
N ALA A 233 -2.47 -15.28 8.59
CA ALA A 233 -2.48 -16.42 7.66
C ALA A 233 -1.07 -17.01 7.43
N ALA A 234 0.00 -16.35 7.87
CA ALA A 234 1.38 -16.73 7.52
C ALA A 234 1.75 -18.17 7.92
N ALA A 235 1.33 -18.63 9.10
CA ALA A 235 1.60 -20.00 9.54
C ALA A 235 0.90 -21.06 8.66
N LEU A 236 -0.30 -20.74 8.16
CA LEU A 236 -1.06 -21.59 7.24
C LEU A 236 -0.39 -21.65 5.86
N LEU A 237 0.06 -20.49 5.36
CA LEU A 237 0.69 -20.34 4.04
C LEU A 237 2.07 -21.01 3.93
N ARG A 238 2.73 -21.29 5.07
CA ARG A 238 4.02 -22.02 5.12
C ARG A 238 3.87 -23.54 5.03
N ARG A 239 2.65 -24.08 5.04
CA ARG A 239 2.34 -25.51 5.00
C ARG A 239 1.84 -25.93 3.62
N TYR A 240 1.86 -27.23 3.33
CA TYR A 240 1.27 -27.76 2.09
C TYR A 240 -0.26 -27.59 2.12
N PRO A 241 -0.93 -27.13 1.04
CA PRO A 241 -0.47 -27.01 -0.36
C PRO A 241 0.08 -25.62 -0.76
N PHE A 242 0.20 -24.67 0.16
CA PHE A 242 0.61 -23.29 -0.14
C PHE A 242 2.10 -23.15 -0.41
N SER A 243 2.94 -23.83 0.38
CA SER A 243 4.39 -23.81 0.20
C SER A 243 4.88 -25.08 -0.48
N SER A 244 5.56 -24.93 -1.61
CA SER A 244 6.23 -26.04 -2.32
C SER A 244 7.45 -26.59 -1.57
N ALA A 245 8.00 -25.81 -0.64
CA ALA A 245 9.11 -26.22 0.22
C ALA A 245 8.64 -27.01 1.46
N ALA A 246 7.34 -26.99 1.77
CA ALA A 246 6.80 -27.74 2.89
C ALA A 246 6.79 -29.24 2.60
N SER A 247 7.14 -30.05 3.60
CA SER A 247 6.92 -31.49 3.51
C SER A 247 5.41 -31.77 3.33
N PRO A 248 5.00 -32.68 2.43
CA PRO A 248 3.62 -33.16 2.34
C PRO A 248 3.07 -33.69 3.67
N ASP A 249 3.94 -34.12 4.60
CA ASP A 249 3.55 -34.57 5.94
C ASP A 249 3.09 -33.41 6.85
N LEU A 250 3.51 -32.17 6.55
CA LEU A 250 3.10 -30.94 7.23
C LEU A 250 1.98 -30.23 6.44
N SER A 251 0.95 -30.99 6.08
CA SER A 251 -0.24 -30.47 5.35
C SER A 251 -1.17 -29.68 6.26
N THR A 252 -1.81 -28.65 5.72
CA THR A 252 -2.98 -28.00 6.32
C THR A 252 -4.18 -28.94 6.32
N SER A 253 -5.10 -28.76 7.25
CA SER A 253 -6.43 -29.36 7.16
C SER A 253 -7.34 -28.53 6.26
N VAL A 254 -8.35 -29.15 5.66
CA VAL A 254 -9.36 -28.47 4.84
C VAL A 254 -10.13 -27.45 5.68
N GLU A 255 -10.40 -27.78 6.94
CA GLU A 255 -11.11 -26.93 7.88
C GLU A 255 -10.27 -25.70 8.28
N GLU A 256 -8.96 -25.84 8.50
CA GLU A 256 -8.05 -24.71 8.75
C GLU A 256 -8.08 -23.71 7.57
N VAL A 257 -8.05 -24.22 6.34
CA VAL A 257 -8.11 -23.37 5.14
C VAL A 257 -9.48 -22.72 4.97
N ALA A 258 -10.57 -23.44 5.26
CA ALA A 258 -11.92 -22.90 5.19
C ALA A 258 -12.18 -21.80 6.24
N GLN A 259 -11.70 -21.98 7.47
CA GLN A 259 -11.78 -20.95 8.52
C GLN A 259 -11.10 -19.66 8.13
N GLU A 260 -10.08 -19.75 7.28
CA GLU A 260 -9.34 -18.59 6.79
C GLU A 260 -9.98 -17.95 5.55
N PHE A 261 -10.14 -18.74 4.48
CA PHE A 261 -10.36 -18.25 3.12
C PHE A 261 -11.74 -18.55 2.55
N ALA A 262 -12.59 -19.37 3.19
CA ALA A 262 -13.96 -19.54 2.71
C ALA A 262 -14.72 -18.20 2.77
N PRO A 263 -15.82 -17.96 2.03
CA PRO A 263 -16.49 -16.65 1.96
C PRO A 263 -16.83 -15.97 3.29
N LYS A 264 -17.05 -16.75 4.36
CA LYS A 264 -17.31 -16.28 5.74
C LYS A 264 -16.13 -16.53 6.70
N GLY A 265 -14.98 -16.86 6.15
CA GLY A 265 -13.73 -17.07 6.86
C GLY A 265 -13.15 -15.75 7.34
N ARG A 266 -12.16 -15.87 8.23
CA ARG A 266 -11.54 -14.75 8.92
C ARG A 266 -11.09 -13.66 7.96
N LEU A 267 -10.40 -14.01 6.87
CA LEU A 267 -9.89 -13.04 5.91
C LEU A 267 -11.00 -12.10 5.44
N TRP A 268 -12.10 -12.64 4.94
CA TRP A 268 -13.16 -11.84 4.34
C TRP A 268 -13.95 -11.06 5.38
N THR A 269 -14.17 -11.64 6.57
CA THR A 269 -14.73 -10.88 7.68
C THR A 269 -13.84 -9.69 8.04
N THR A 270 -12.52 -9.87 8.11
CA THR A 270 -11.57 -8.79 8.39
C THR A 270 -11.53 -7.75 7.27
N VAL A 271 -11.62 -8.16 5.99
CA VAL A 271 -11.67 -7.22 4.86
C VAL A 271 -12.97 -6.41 4.87
N GLU A 272 -14.11 -7.05 5.12
CA GLU A 272 -15.41 -6.38 5.23
C GLU A 272 -15.48 -5.46 6.47
N ASP A 273 -14.79 -5.81 7.55
CA ASP A 273 -14.79 -5.04 8.78
C ASP A 273 -13.81 -3.87 8.74
N LEU A 274 -12.62 -4.06 8.19
CA LEU A 274 -11.54 -3.07 8.27
C LEU A 274 -11.34 -2.28 6.98
N LEU A 275 -11.65 -2.85 5.82
CA LEU A 275 -11.33 -2.26 4.53
C LEU A 275 -12.56 -1.79 3.72
N ALA A 276 -13.80 -2.08 4.13
CA ALA A 276 -15.00 -1.72 3.36
C ALA A 276 -15.14 -0.21 3.05
N SER A 277 -14.54 0.64 3.89
CA SER A 277 -14.49 2.09 3.70
C SER A 277 -13.54 2.53 2.58
N VAL A 278 -12.59 1.68 2.15
CA VAL A 278 -11.49 2.07 1.25
C VAL A 278 -11.28 1.16 0.06
N VAL A 279 -11.72 -0.09 0.14
CA VAL A 279 -11.82 -0.97 -1.01
C VAL A 279 -13.26 -1.12 -1.45
N VAL A 280 -13.45 -1.32 -2.74
CA VAL A 280 -14.73 -1.69 -3.34
C VAL A 280 -14.54 -2.93 -4.19
N SER A 281 -15.50 -3.83 -4.11
CA SER A 281 -15.61 -4.97 -5.00
C SER A 281 -16.46 -4.60 -6.22
N SER A 282 -15.94 -4.88 -7.41
CA SER A 282 -16.70 -4.91 -8.66
C SER A 282 -16.89 -6.35 -9.12
N ARG A 283 -17.74 -6.58 -10.12
CA ARG A 283 -17.86 -7.91 -10.75
C ARG A 283 -16.51 -8.34 -11.30
N GLY A 284 -16.09 -9.57 -11.00
CA GLY A 284 -14.82 -10.10 -11.48
C GLY A 284 -14.72 -10.14 -13.01
N ARG A 285 -13.49 -10.11 -13.51
CA ARG A 285 -13.21 -10.05 -14.96
C ARG A 285 -13.15 -11.42 -15.63
N THR A 286 -13.03 -12.47 -14.83
CA THR A 286 -12.81 -13.86 -15.27
C THR A 286 -13.77 -14.79 -14.57
N VAL A 287 -14.01 -15.98 -15.14
CA VAL A 287 -14.87 -17.02 -14.52
C VAL A 287 -14.38 -17.44 -13.13
N HIS A 288 -13.07 -17.35 -12.88
CA HIS A 288 -12.43 -17.68 -11.59
C HIS A 288 -12.37 -16.51 -10.60
N GLN A 289 -13.05 -15.39 -10.88
CA GLN A 289 -13.12 -14.23 -9.98
C GLN A 289 -14.57 -13.82 -9.82
N ARG A 290 -15.13 -13.98 -8.61
CA ARG A 290 -16.46 -13.44 -8.30
C ARG A 290 -16.41 -11.94 -8.15
N ARG A 291 -15.48 -11.48 -7.31
CA ARG A 291 -15.22 -10.07 -7.07
C ARG A 291 -13.89 -9.67 -7.67
N ARG A 292 -13.74 -8.38 -7.98
CA ARG A 292 -12.46 -7.73 -8.20
C ARG A 292 -12.35 -6.57 -7.24
N TRP A 293 -11.33 -6.61 -6.40
CA TRP A 293 -11.06 -5.59 -5.40
C TRP A 293 -10.26 -4.45 -6.01
N SER A 294 -10.66 -3.22 -5.69
CA SER A 294 -10.02 -1.99 -6.12
C SER A 294 -10.11 -0.94 -5.01
N MET A 295 -9.15 -0.02 -4.96
CA MET A 295 -9.25 1.14 -4.08
C MET A 295 -10.42 2.03 -4.51
N ARG A 296 -11.11 2.64 -3.55
CA ARG A 296 -12.02 3.76 -3.85
C ARG A 296 -11.23 4.89 -4.50
N SER A 297 -11.92 5.62 -5.38
CA SER A 297 -11.31 6.70 -6.17
C SER A 297 -10.53 7.68 -5.31
N GLY A 298 -9.31 8.00 -5.73
CA GLY A 298 -8.43 8.96 -5.08
C GLY A 298 -7.45 8.35 -4.07
N LEU A 299 -7.72 7.15 -3.53
CA LEU A 299 -6.84 6.52 -2.55
C LEU A 299 -5.65 5.85 -3.24
N PRO A 300 -4.41 6.15 -2.82
CA PRO A 300 -3.27 5.39 -3.31
C PRO A 300 -3.38 3.95 -2.82
N GLU A 301 -3.02 3.01 -3.69
CA GLU A 301 -2.95 1.60 -3.37
C GLU A 301 -1.73 1.31 -2.49
N PRO A 302 -1.91 0.72 -1.29
CA PRO A 302 -0.80 0.14 -0.55
C PRO A 302 -0.20 -1.00 -1.37
N GLU A 303 1.11 -0.95 -1.57
CA GLU A 303 1.81 -1.91 -2.41
C GLU A 303 1.51 -3.37 -1.98
N GLY A 304 0.93 -4.14 -2.90
CA GLY A 304 0.62 -5.56 -2.75
C GLY A 304 -0.74 -5.87 -2.10
N LEU A 305 -1.47 -4.87 -1.60
CA LEU A 305 -2.77 -5.12 -0.96
C LEU A 305 -3.79 -5.68 -1.96
N LEU A 306 -4.00 -5.03 -3.11
CA LEU A 306 -5.00 -5.51 -4.06
C LEU A 306 -4.57 -6.81 -4.74
N ASP A 307 -3.27 -7.00 -4.97
CA ASP A 307 -2.75 -8.26 -5.51
C ASP A 307 -3.07 -9.42 -4.57
N TYR A 308 -2.82 -9.25 -3.27
CA TYR A 308 -3.13 -10.26 -2.24
C TYR A 308 -4.64 -10.55 -2.17
N LEU A 309 -5.48 -9.50 -2.09
CA LEU A 309 -6.94 -9.67 -2.02
C LEU A 309 -7.49 -10.35 -3.27
N ASN A 310 -7.02 -9.99 -4.46
CA ASN A 310 -7.48 -10.60 -5.70
C ASN A 310 -6.96 -12.03 -5.88
N ALA A 311 -5.79 -12.39 -5.34
CA ALA A 311 -5.30 -13.77 -5.31
C ALA A 311 -6.12 -14.62 -4.34
N ALA A 312 -6.41 -14.11 -3.15
CA ALA A 312 -7.29 -14.76 -2.20
C ALA A 312 -8.71 -14.96 -2.78
N GLU A 313 -9.25 -13.96 -3.48
CA GLU A 313 -10.57 -14.04 -4.12
C GLU A 313 -10.64 -15.15 -5.18
N ARG A 314 -9.56 -15.35 -5.95
CA ARG A 314 -9.45 -16.47 -6.90
C ARG A 314 -9.47 -17.81 -6.18
N LEU A 315 -8.68 -17.95 -5.12
CA LEU A 315 -8.65 -19.15 -4.28
C LEU A 315 -10.04 -19.43 -3.71
N THR A 316 -10.68 -18.42 -3.11
CA THR A 316 -12.02 -18.54 -2.53
C THR A 316 -13.05 -18.95 -3.59
N THR A 317 -13.00 -18.34 -4.78
CA THR A 317 -13.90 -18.66 -5.90
C THR A 317 -13.68 -20.06 -6.47
N LEU A 318 -12.44 -20.55 -6.49
CA LEU A 318 -12.15 -21.87 -7.04
C LEU A 318 -12.68 -22.99 -6.14
N PHE A 319 -12.55 -22.83 -4.82
CA PHE A 319 -12.82 -23.90 -3.85
C PHE A 319 -14.19 -23.81 -3.15
N TRP A 320 -14.86 -22.64 -3.13
CA TRP A 320 -16.15 -22.49 -2.46
C TRP A 320 -17.21 -21.81 -3.32
N LEU A 321 -18.47 -22.18 -3.08
CA LEU A 321 -19.68 -21.49 -3.54
C LEU A 321 -19.92 -20.19 -2.74
N ASP A 322 -20.95 -19.42 -3.09
CA ASP A 322 -21.26 -18.13 -2.45
C ASP A 322 -21.82 -18.29 -1.02
N ASP A 323 -22.52 -19.39 -0.76
CA ASP A 323 -23.05 -19.77 0.55
C ASP A 323 -21.97 -20.26 1.53
N GLY A 324 -20.80 -20.63 1.01
CA GLY A 324 -19.68 -21.20 1.74
C GLY A 324 -19.57 -22.71 1.65
N GLU A 325 -20.43 -23.39 0.87
CA GLU A 325 -20.29 -24.81 0.58
C GLU A 325 -19.07 -25.07 -0.32
N GLN A 326 -18.47 -26.25 -0.19
CA GLN A 326 -17.32 -26.63 -1.01
C GLN A 326 -17.74 -26.85 -2.47
N ARG A 327 -16.98 -26.28 -3.39
CA ARG A 327 -17.13 -26.45 -4.83
C ARG A 327 -16.18 -27.55 -5.31
N PRO A 328 -16.64 -28.60 -6.02
CA PRO A 328 -15.74 -29.57 -6.64
C PRO A 328 -14.74 -28.87 -7.55
N LEU A 329 -13.52 -29.36 -7.57
CA LEU A 329 -12.46 -28.79 -8.38
C LEU A 329 -12.46 -29.49 -9.74
N ALA A 330 -12.77 -28.76 -10.79
CA ALA A 330 -12.68 -29.25 -12.16
C ALA A 330 -11.21 -29.42 -12.57
N VAL A 331 -10.80 -30.68 -12.78
CA VAL A 331 -9.45 -31.06 -13.22
C VAL A 331 -9.56 -31.72 -14.59
N ALA A 332 -9.03 -31.06 -15.61
CA ALA A 332 -9.02 -31.56 -16.99
C ALA A 332 -7.76 -32.40 -17.24
N LEU A 333 -7.97 -33.67 -17.57
CA LEU A 333 -6.91 -34.66 -17.76
C LEU A 333 -7.12 -35.43 -19.06
N THR A 334 -6.02 -35.69 -19.77
CA THR A 334 -6.01 -36.54 -20.96
C THR A 334 -5.09 -37.73 -20.70
N PRO A 335 -5.61 -38.98 -20.66
CA PRO A 335 -4.74 -40.13 -20.52
C PRO A 335 -3.88 -40.34 -21.76
N LEU A 336 -2.59 -40.60 -21.57
CA LEU A 336 -1.66 -40.90 -22.65
C LEU A 336 -1.54 -42.42 -22.84
N GLU A 337 -1.05 -42.81 -24.02
CA GLU A 337 -0.84 -44.22 -24.38
C GLU A 337 -0.02 -44.95 -23.32
N LEU A 338 -0.51 -46.12 -22.92
CA LEU A 338 0.20 -46.99 -21.99
C LEU A 338 1.40 -47.63 -22.70
N PRO A 339 2.51 -47.86 -21.98
CA PRO A 339 3.69 -48.52 -22.52
C PRO A 339 3.34 -49.87 -23.15
N SER A 340 3.70 -50.05 -24.41
CA SER A 340 3.58 -51.34 -25.08
C SER A 340 4.65 -52.30 -24.54
N GLY A 341 4.24 -53.48 -24.09
CA GLY A 341 5.17 -54.54 -23.68
C GLY A 341 5.88 -55.16 -24.89
N THR A 342 7.08 -55.70 -24.69
CA THR A 342 7.70 -56.59 -25.69
C THR A 342 7.12 -58.00 -25.57
N ILE A 343 7.26 -58.83 -26.60
CA ILE A 343 6.71 -60.19 -26.62
C ILE A 343 7.26 -60.99 -25.44
N GLY A 344 6.38 -61.46 -24.56
CA GLY A 344 6.73 -62.24 -23.36
C GLY A 344 6.88 -61.41 -22.08
N GLU A 345 6.72 -60.08 -22.14
CA GLU A 345 6.69 -59.22 -20.96
C GLU A 345 5.26 -58.90 -20.49
N PRO A 346 5.06 -58.60 -19.19
CA PRO A 346 3.76 -58.17 -18.69
C PRO A 346 3.28 -56.90 -19.40
N LEU A 347 2.05 -56.93 -19.91
CA LEU A 347 1.43 -55.83 -20.64
C LEU A 347 0.56 -54.98 -19.71
N LEU A 348 0.77 -53.66 -19.70
CA LEU A 348 -0.15 -52.71 -19.06
C LEU A 348 -1.43 -52.59 -19.89
N ALA A 349 -2.52 -53.15 -19.39
CA ALA A 349 -3.79 -53.21 -20.11
C ALA A 349 -4.73 -52.07 -19.75
N LEU A 350 -4.71 -51.63 -18.50
CA LEU A 350 -5.56 -50.55 -17.99
C LEU A 350 -4.79 -49.77 -16.92
N ALA A 351 -4.94 -48.46 -16.90
CA ALA A 351 -4.66 -47.66 -15.71
C ALA A 351 -5.96 -47.04 -15.19
N TYR A 352 -6.10 -47.00 -13.88
CA TYR A 352 -7.21 -46.38 -13.18
C TYR A 352 -6.66 -45.30 -12.24
N LEU A 353 -6.97 -44.05 -12.57
CA LEU A 353 -6.65 -42.90 -11.75
C LEU A 353 -7.90 -42.52 -10.95
N SER A 354 -7.81 -42.55 -9.62
CA SER A 354 -8.85 -42.11 -8.69
C SER A 354 -8.36 -40.90 -7.90
N LEU A 355 -9.05 -39.78 -8.03
CA LEU A 355 -8.83 -38.52 -7.32
C LEU A 355 -9.96 -38.35 -6.30
N ALA A 356 -9.71 -38.80 -5.07
CA ALA A 356 -10.62 -38.64 -3.93
C ALA A 356 -12.06 -39.14 -4.19
N GLY A 357 -12.20 -40.25 -4.92
CA GLY A 357 -13.48 -40.93 -5.18
C GLY A 357 -14.04 -40.75 -6.59
N VAL A 358 -13.57 -39.75 -7.34
CA VAL A 358 -13.84 -39.64 -8.79
C VAL A 358 -12.65 -40.17 -9.57
N GLY A 359 -12.85 -40.80 -10.73
CA GLY A 359 -11.73 -41.39 -11.43
C GLY A 359 -11.96 -41.56 -12.92
N MET A 360 -10.86 -41.91 -13.61
CA MET A 360 -10.84 -42.18 -15.03
C MET A 360 -10.01 -43.41 -15.34
N HIS A 361 -10.31 -44.01 -16.48
CA HIS A 361 -9.61 -45.15 -17.02
C HIS A 361 -8.77 -44.73 -18.22
N SER A 362 -7.54 -45.25 -18.30
CA SER A 362 -6.68 -45.19 -19.48
C SER A 362 -6.48 -46.58 -20.03
N PHE A 363 -6.69 -46.74 -21.32
CA PHE A 363 -6.41 -47.94 -22.11
C PHE A 363 -5.95 -47.47 -23.49
N ASN A 364 -5.24 -48.31 -24.26
CA ASN A 364 -4.60 -47.92 -25.53
C ASN A 364 -5.60 -47.65 -26.67
N GLN A 365 -6.40 -46.60 -26.52
CA GLN A 365 -7.29 -46.01 -27.51
C GLN A 365 -7.09 -44.48 -27.50
N VAL A 366 -7.44 -43.85 -28.62
CA VAL A 366 -7.47 -42.38 -28.71
C VAL A 366 -8.37 -41.86 -27.61
N SER A 367 -7.81 -41.04 -26.72
CA SER A 367 -8.50 -40.52 -25.55
C SER A 367 -8.69 -39.02 -25.66
N ASP A 368 -9.90 -38.56 -25.35
CA ASP A 368 -10.23 -37.15 -25.28
C ASP A 368 -9.98 -36.61 -23.87
N GLU A 369 -9.82 -35.28 -23.78
CA GLU A 369 -9.75 -34.57 -22.50
C GLU A 369 -11.02 -34.85 -21.68
N THR A 370 -10.83 -35.28 -20.44
CA THR A 370 -11.91 -35.56 -19.49
C THR A 370 -11.80 -34.64 -18.28
N ILE A 371 -12.90 -33.97 -17.95
CA ILE A 371 -13.00 -33.11 -16.77
C ILE A 371 -13.49 -33.95 -15.59
N LEU A 372 -12.66 -34.07 -14.55
CA LEU A 372 -13.03 -34.67 -13.28
C LEU A 372 -13.43 -33.59 -12.27
N GLU A 373 -14.62 -33.70 -11.70
CA GLU A 373 -15.10 -32.83 -10.62
C GLU A 373 -14.62 -33.38 -9.28
N VAL A 374 -13.39 -33.04 -8.90
CA VAL A 374 -12.69 -33.62 -7.74
C VAL A 374 -13.25 -33.04 -6.43
N PRO A 375 -13.82 -33.85 -5.53
CA PRO A 375 -14.24 -33.40 -4.21
C PRO A 375 -13.01 -33.25 -3.31
N TRP A 376 -12.29 -32.15 -3.46
CA TRP A 376 -10.99 -31.88 -2.82
C TRP A 376 -11.00 -31.93 -1.28
N TRP A 377 -12.19 -31.87 -0.66
CA TRP A 377 -12.42 -32.02 0.78
C TRP A 377 -12.61 -33.48 1.24
N SER A 378 -12.74 -34.42 0.30
CA SER A 378 -12.92 -35.83 0.59
C SER A 378 -11.69 -36.38 1.32
N ARG A 379 -11.92 -37.29 2.25
CA ARG A 379 -10.87 -38.01 3.00
C ARG A 379 -10.45 -39.30 2.30
N GLU A 380 -11.07 -39.63 1.17
CA GLU A 380 -10.70 -40.79 0.39
C GLU A 380 -9.27 -40.63 -0.17
N PRO A 381 -8.47 -41.70 -0.17
CA PRO A 381 -7.14 -41.66 -0.76
C PRO A 381 -7.26 -41.43 -2.26
N SER A 382 -6.29 -40.69 -2.80
CA SER A 382 -6.13 -40.59 -4.26
C SER A 382 -5.12 -41.64 -4.70
N THR A 383 -5.50 -42.46 -5.66
CA THR A 383 -4.73 -43.64 -6.08
C THR A 383 -4.57 -43.71 -7.58
N LEU A 384 -3.45 -44.29 -8.02
CA LEU A 384 -3.23 -44.74 -9.37
C LEU A 384 -2.99 -46.25 -9.31
N SER A 385 -3.88 -47.01 -9.91
CA SER A 385 -3.77 -48.46 -10.03
C SER A 385 -3.62 -48.86 -11.48
N VAL A 386 -2.96 -49.97 -11.73
CA VAL A 386 -2.82 -50.55 -13.07
C VAL A 386 -3.24 -52.00 -13.09
N GLU A 387 -3.88 -52.37 -14.18
CA GLU A 387 -4.14 -53.76 -14.55
C GLU A 387 -3.04 -54.22 -15.50
N VAL A 388 -2.48 -55.37 -15.18
CA VAL A 388 -1.40 -55.99 -15.95
C VAL A 388 -1.86 -57.35 -16.42
N LEU A 389 -1.67 -57.60 -17.71
CA LEU A 389 -1.87 -58.90 -18.31
C LEU A 389 -0.51 -59.59 -18.46
N ASP A 390 -0.37 -60.76 -17.86
CA ASP A 390 0.84 -61.58 -17.97
C ASP A 390 0.43 -63.01 -18.36
N GLU A 391 0.71 -63.36 -19.61
CA GLU A 391 0.37 -64.67 -20.18
C GLU A 391 1.17 -65.82 -19.54
N HIS A 392 2.26 -65.51 -18.82
CA HIS A 392 3.15 -66.50 -18.20
C HIS A 392 2.96 -66.59 -16.67
N ALA A 393 2.10 -65.74 -16.08
CA ALA A 393 1.81 -65.75 -14.65
C ALA A 393 0.74 -66.78 -14.27
N SER A 394 0.71 -67.16 -12.99
CA SER A 394 -0.31 -68.05 -12.43
C SER A 394 -1.73 -67.45 -12.46
N GLU A 395 -1.80 -66.12 -12.45
CA GLU A 395 -3.01 -65.34 -12.72
C GLU A 395 -2.76 -64.47 -13.95
N VAL A 396 -3.56 -64.66 -15.01
CA VAL A 396 -3.43 -63.93 -16.29
C VAL A 396 -3.63 -62.41 -16.12
N LYS A 397 -4.28 -61.99 -15.03
CA LYS A 397 -4.64 -60.60 -14.75
C LYS A 397 -4.29 -60.25 -13.31
N ALA A 398 -3.39 -59.30 -13.14
CA ALA A 398 -2.95 -58.80 -11.85
C ALA A 398 -3.22 -57.30 -11.71
N TYR A 399 -3.43 -56.83 -10.48
CA TYR A 399 -3.62 -55.41 -10.17
C TYR A 399 -2.49 -54.90 -9.28
N TYR A 400 -1.91 -53.77 -9.67
CA TYR A 400 -0.86 -53.11 -8.90
C TYR A 400 -1.22 -51.67 -8.63
N GLU A 401 -1.11 -51.25 -7.37
CA GLU A 401 -1.10 -49.85 -7.00
C GLU A 401 0.25 -49.23 -7.40
N ALA A 402 0.24 -48.28 -8.32
CA ALA A 402 1.41 -47.54 -8.78
C ALA A 402 1.71 -46.34 -7.85
N ALA A 403 0.67 -45.68 -7.35
CA ALA A 403 0.79 -44.60 -6.36
C ALA A 403 -0.49 -44.51 -5.50
N SER A 404 -0.33 -44.11 -4.25
CA SER A 404 -1.45 -43.91 -3.32
C SER A 404 -1.09 -42.85 -2.29
N MET A 405 -1.94 -41.84 -2.19
CA MET A 405 -1.75 -40.69 -1.32
C MET A 405 -2.93 -40.62 -0.34
N PRO A 406 -2.69 -40.84 0.97
CA PRO A 406 -3.71 -40.67 1.98
C PRO A 406 -3.71 -39.24 2.58
N GLY A 407 -4.78 -38.92 3.30
CA GLY A 407 -4.89 -37.71 4.12
C GLY A 407 -5.34 -36.47 3.35
N PRO A 408 -5.28 -35.28 3.97
CA PRO A 408 -5.71 -34.03 3.35
C PRO A 408 -4.94 -33.77 2.05
N TRP A 409 -5.65 -33.20 1.08
CA TRP A 409 -5.08 -32.83 -0.21
C TRP A 409 -4.48 -34.03 -0.97
N SER A 410 -5.02 -35.23 -0.76
CA SER A 410 -4.54 -36.48 -1.39
C SER A 410 -4.42 -36.35 -2.90
N PHE A 411 -5.38 -35.69 -3.55
CA PHE A 411 -5.37 -35.49 -5.00
C PHE A 411 -4.20 -34.61 -5.45
N LEU A 412 -3.97 -33.45 -4.81
CA LEU A 412 -2.83 -32.58 -5.14
C LEU A 412 -1.51 -33.33 -4.92
N LYS A 413 -1.40 -34.09 -3.82
CA LYS A 413 -0.18 -34.87 -3.52
C LYS A 413 0.07 -35.92 -4.60
N LEU A 414 -1.00 -36.54 -5.12
CA LEU A 414 -0.88 -37.50 -6.19
C LEU A 414 -0.40 -36.80 -7.47
N LEU A 415 -1.03 -35.69 -7.86
CA LEU A 415 -0.63 -34.89 -9.03
C LEU A 415 0.84 -34.45 -8.91
N ASP A 416 1.23 -33.83 -7.78
CA ASP A 416 2.61 -33.39 -7.53
C ASP A 416 3.61 -34.55 -7.57
N SER A 417 3.23 -35.76 -7.14
CA SER A 417 4.10 -36.95 -7.24
C SER A 417 4.27 -37.49 -8.66
N GLY A 418 3.33 -37.18 -9.57
CA GLY A 418 3.42 -37.50 -10.99
C GLY A 418 4.22 -36.46 -11.76
N CYS A 419 4.42 -35.27 -11.21
CA CYS A 419 5.22 -34.24 -11.86
C CYS A 419 6.71 -34.61 -11.82
N ALA A 420 7.37 -34.61 -12.98
CA ALA A 420 8.82 -34.81 -13.03
C ALA A 420 9.53 -33.72 -12.19
N PRO A 421 10.56 -34.05 -11.39
CA PRO A 421 11.28 -33.07 -10.59
C PRO A 421 11.99 -32.08 -11.50
N ARG A 422 11.42 -30.89 -11.67
CA ARG A 422 12.02 -29.78 -12.41
C ARG A 422 12.39 -28.66 -11.43
N ARG A 423 13.58 -28.09 -11.59
CA ARG A 423 13.99 -26.89 -10.86
C ARG A 423 13.17 -25.69 -11.38
N GLY A 424 12.25 -25.17 -10.57
CA GLY A 424 11.58 -23.87 -10.80
C GLY A 424 10.05 -23.92 -10.93
N ASP A 425 9.43 -22.74 -11.02
CA ASP A 425 7.98 -22.46 -11.13
C ASP A 425 7.40 -22.77 -12.53
N THR A 426 7.69 -23.93 -13.11
CA THR A 426 7.11 -24.33 -14.42
C THR A 426 5.85 -25.17 -14.23
N VAL A 427 4.76 -24.78 -14.93
CA VAL A 427 3.48 -25.51 -14.99
C VAL A 427 3.70 -26.97 -15.34
N CYS A 428 3.19 -27.87 -14.49
CA CYS A 428 3.26 -29.31 -14.72
C CYS A 428 2.17 -29.74 -15.70
N THR A 429 2.53 -29.99 -16.96
CA THR A 429 1.60 -30.37 -18.02
C THR A 429 1.56 -31.87 -18.30
N GLU A 430 2.59 -32.62 -17.91
CA GLU A 430 2.67 -34.09 -18.08
C GLU A 430 2.96 -34.73 -16.71
N LEU A 431 2.07 -35.63 -16.31
CA LEU A 431 2.15 -36.43 -15.10
C LEU A 431 2.61 -37.84 -15.48
N ALA A 432 3.61 -38.37 -14.80
CA ALA A 432 4.19 -39.68 -15.06
C ALA A 432 4.51 -40.42 -13.77
N TRP A 433 3.89 -41.60 -13.58
CA TRP A 433 4.15 -42.44 -12.41
C TRP A 433 4.79 -43.77 -12.82
N PRO A 434 5.92 -44.15 -12.22
CA PRO A 434 6.54 -45.45 -12.46
C PRO A 434 5.80 -46.58 -11.73
N VAL A 435 5.44 -47.63 -12.46
CA VAL A 435 4.91 -48.87 -11.87
C VAL A 435 6.07 -49.69 -11.31
N LYS A 436 6.48 -49.38 -10.08
CA LYS A 436 7.68 -49.97 -9.44
C LYS A 436 7.67 -51.49 -9.31
N LYS A 437 6.48 -52.10 -9.29
CA LYS A 437 6.30 -53.56 -9.17
C LYS A 437 6.59 -54.32 -10.47
N LEU A 438 6.71 -53.63 -11.60
CA LEU A 438 7.02 -54.23 -12.90
C LEU A 438 8.50 -54.02 -13.27
N PRO A 439 9.11 -54.98 -14.00
CA PRO A 439 10.45 -54.81 -14.55
C PRO A 439 10.49 -53.62 -15.52
N GLY A 440 11.59 -52.87 -15.51
CA GLY A 440 11.73 -51.66 -16.33
C GLY A 440 10.94 -50.44 -15.84
N HIS A 441 10.11 -50.57 -14.79
CA HIS A 441 9.33 -49.49 -14.18
C HIS A 441 8.57 -48.63 -15.20
N PRO A 442 7.71 -49.25 -16.04
CA PRO A 442 6.97 -48.54 -17.07
C PRO A 442 6.18 -47.37 -16.47
N LEU A 443 6.14 -46.26 -17.21
CA LEU A 443 5.49 -45.02 -16.79
C LEU A 443 4.04 -45.00 -17.28
N VAL A 444 3.11 -44.78 -16.36
CA VAL A 444 1.74 -44.40 -16.71
C VAL A 444 1.68 -42.89 -16.79
N LYS A 445 1.14 -42.35 -17.87
CA LYS A 445 1.18 -40.92 -18.15
C LYS A 445 -0.18 -40.30 -18.39
N PHE A 446 -0.34 -39.05 -17.97
CA PHE A 446 -1.52 -38.22 -18.19
C PHE A 446 -1.06 -36.79 -18.50
N GLU A 447 -1.75 -36.11 -19.40
CA GLU A 447 -1.59 -34.66 -19.58
C GLU A 447 -2.59 -33.92 -18.70
N LEU A 448 -2.14 -32.83 -18.06
CA LEU A 448 -2.94 -31.96 -17.20
C LEU A 448 -3.10 -30.59 -17.85
N ALA A 449 -4.34 -30.15 -18.02
CA ALA A 449 -4.62 -28.82 -18.53
C ALA A 449 -4.55 -27.77 -17.41
N GLY A 450 -3.38 -27.16 -17.25
CA GLY A 450 -3.09 -26.10 -16.28
C GLY A 450 -2.50 -26.59 -14.95
N ASP A 451 -2.06 -25.68 -14.09
CA ASP A 451 -1.57 -26.02 -12.74
C ASP A 451 -2.59 -25.56 -11.68
N VAL A 452 -3.23 -26.52 -11.01
CA VAL A 452 -4.20 -26.23 -9.97
C VAL A 452 -3.52 -25.80 -8.65
N SER A 453 -2.25 -26.15 -8.46
CA SER A 453 -1.45 -25.76 -7.30
C SER A 453 -1.00 -24.29 -7.37
N ASP A 454 -1.00 -23.67 -8.55
CA ASP A 454 -0.54 -22.29 -8.74
C ASP A 454 -1.36 -21.27 -7.93
N VAL A 455 -2.67 -21.49 -7.76
CA VAL A 455 -3.53 -20.59 -6.98
C VAL A 455 -3.13 -20.55 -5.50
N PHE A 456 -2.65 -21.67 -4.94
CA PHE A 456 -2.16 -21.73 -3.57
C PHE A 456 -0.78 -21.07 -3.45
N ARG A 457 0.12 -21.38 -4.39
CA ARG A 457 1.50 -20.86 -4.40
C ARG A 457 1.54 -19.35 -4.63
N GLU A 458 0.67 -18.82 -5.48
CA GLU A 458 0.57 -17.38 -5.74
C GLU A 458 0.31 -16.59 -4.45
N LEU A 459 -0.64 -17.04 -3.64
CA LEU A 459 -0.99 -16.38 -2.39
C LEU A 459 0.17 -16.42 -1.37
N ALA A 460 0.88 -17.54 -1.28
CA ALA A 460 2.07 -17.67 -0.43
C ALA A 460 3.21 -16.74 -0.88
N ARG A 461 3.51 -16.68 -2.19
CA ARG A 461 4.53 -15.77 -2.74
C ARG A 461 4.22 -14.30 -2.44
N LEU A 462 2.95 -13.90 -2.53
CA LEU A 462 2.52 -12.53 -2.22
C LEU A 462 2.67 -12.20 -0.72
N ALA A 463 2.43 -13.18 0.16
CA ALA A 463 2.66 -13.02 1.59
C ALA A 463 4.15 -12.92 1.95
N GLU A 464 5.03 -13.69 1.29
CA GLU A 464 6.46 -13.74 1.58
C GLU A 464 7.24 -12.52 1.08
N ARG A 465 6.82 -11.89 -0.04
CA ARG A 465 7.49 -10.72 -0.64
C ARG A 465 7.65 -9.52 0.31
N LYS A 466 6.98 -9.51 1.46
CA LYS A 466 6.99 -8.40 2.42
C LYS A 466 7.18 -8.78 3.89
N GLU A 467 7.64 -9.99 4.21
CA GLU A 467 8.36 -10.19 5.49
C GLU A 467 9.73 -9.49 5.40
N VAL A 468 9.73 -8.16 5.29
CA VAL A 468 10.91 -7.34 5.59
C VAL A 468 10.96 -7.24 7.13
N PRO A 469 12.11 -7.54 7.77
CA PRO A 469 12.23 -7.73 9.21
C PRO A 469 11.75 -6.54 10.06
#